data_AF-A0A914RK89-F1
#
_entry.id   AF-A0A914RK89-F1
#
_cell.length_a   1.000
_cell.length_b   1.000
_cell.length_c   1.000
_cell.angle_alpha   90.00
_cell.angle_beta   90.00
_cell.angle_gamma   90.00
#
_symmetry.space_group_name_H-M   'P 1'
#
loop_
_entity.id
_entity.type
_entity.pdbx_description
1 polymer ?
#
loop_
_entity_poly.entity_id
_entity_poly.type
_entity_poly.pdbx_seq_one_letter_code
_entity_poly.pdbx_strand_id
1 'polypeptide(L)'
;MVVIRVMRLARVARIFKLARYSTGLRAFGETMRKSAAELSMLGMFLLTGIMLFSTAIYFFERDEQNSKFYSIPAACWWCIITMTTVGYGDLVPVTAGGKVVAALASVCGIIVLAFPISMIIDKFAESTAIWSTETNDQLSTDERQRSRRKARRHLF
;
A
#
# COMPACT_ATOMS: atom_id res chain seq x y z
N MET A 1 10.68 -35.20 2.64
CA MET A 1 9.46 -34.49 3.10
C MET A 1 9.38 -33.04 2.64
N VAL A 2 10.42 -32.22 2.80
CA VAL A 2 10.40 -30.77 2.43
C VAL A 2 10.18 -30.56 0.92
N VAL A 3 10.83 -31.36 0.06
CA VAL A 3 10.74 -31.25 -1.40
C VAL A 3 9.31 -31.43 -1.94
N ILE A 4 8.53 -32.36 -1.36
CA ILE A 4 7.13 -32.58 -1.75
C ILE A 4 6.23 -31.39 -1.33
N ARG A 5 6.50 -30.77 -0.17
CA ARG A 5 5.80 -29.55 0.28
C ARG A 5 6.10 -28.37 -0.64
N VAL A 6 7.36 -28.21 -1.03
CA VAL A 6 7.81 -27.16 -1.97
C VAL A 6 7.20 -27.38 -3.37
N MET A 7 7.14 -28.61 -3.88
CA MET A 7 6.45 -28.91 -5.14
C MET A 7 4.94 -28.66 -5.09
N ARG A 8 4.30 -28.82 -3.92
CA ARG A 8 2.88 -28.49 -3.72
C ARG A 8 2.66 -26.96 -3.78
N LEU A 9 3.55 -26.18 -3.15
CA LEU A 9 3.57 -24.72 -3.21
C LEU A 9 3.88 -24.19 -4.62
N ALA A 10 4.73 -24.87 -5.39
CA ALA A 10 5.05 -24.51 -6.77
C ALA A 10 3.82 -24.55 -7.71
N ARG A 11 2.78 -25.32 -7.38
CA ARG A 11 1.50 -25.27 -8.11
C ARG A 11 0.74 -23.97 -7.85
N VAL A 12 0.82 -23.37 -6.66
CA VAL A 12 0.24 -22.06 -6.37
C VAL A 12 0.98 -20.95 -7.12
N ALA A 13 2.28 -21.10 -7.38
CA ALA A 13 3.01 -20.19 -8.25
C ALA A 13 2.50 -20.17 -9.71
N ARG A 14 1.79 -21.22 -10.16
CA ARG A 14 1.09 -21.19 -11.46
C ARG A 14 -0.10 -20.23 -11.47
N ILE A 15 -0.77 -19.98 -10.33
CA ILE A 15 -1.84 -18.98 -10.21
C ILE A 15 -1.28 -17.57 -10.45
N PHE A 16 -0.11 -17.25 -9.90
CA PHE A 16 0.63 -16.02 -10.24
C PHE A 16 0.98 -15.91 -11.74
N LYS A 17 1.10 -17.05 -12.44
CA LYS A 17 1.35 -17.10 -13.89
C LYS A 17 0.08 -16.80 -14.71
N LEU A 18 -1.11 -17.20 -14.25
CA LEU A 18 -2.41 -16.79 -14.80
C LEU A 18 -2.67 -15.29 -14.58
N ALA A 19 -2.28 -14.80 -13.41
CA ALA A 19 -2.31 -13.40 -13.04
C ALA A 19 -1.61 -12.52 -14.11
N ARG A 20 -0.51 -13.00 -14.70
CA ARG A 20 0.25 -12.33 -15.77
C ARG A 20 -0.45 -12.25 -17.14
N TYR A 21 -1.50 -13.05 -17.36
CA TYR A 21 -2.31 -13.08 -18.59
C TYR A 21 -3.54 -12.17 -18.51
N SER A 22 -3.89 -11.69 -17.31
CA SER A 22 -4.93 -10.68 -17.11
C SER A 22 -4.35 -9.29 -17.42
N THR A 23 -4.91 -8.63 -18.44
CA THR A 23 -4.64 -7.22 -18.75
C THR A 23 -4.82 -6.34 -17.51
N GLY A 24 -5.79 -6.67 -16.63
CA GLY A 24 -6.05 -5.96 -15.39
C GLY A 24 -4.90 -6.03 -14.38
N LEU A 25 -4.22 -7.17 -14.26
CA LEU A 25 -3.09 -7.28 -13.32
C LEU A 25 -1.78 -6.72 -13.90
N ARG A 26 -1.62 -6.73 -15.23
CA ARG A 26 -0.53 -6.00 -15.89
C ARG A 26 -0.68 -4.49 -15.71
N ALA A 27 -1.89 -3.96 -15.91
CA ALA A 27 -2.21 -2.55 -15.64
C ALA A 27 -1.99 -2.21 -14.16
N PHE A 28 -2.46 -3.07 -13.25
CA PHE A 28 -2.19 -2.92 -11.80
C PHE A 28 -0.69 -2.95 -11.47
N GLY A 29 0.07 -3.85 -12.09
CA GLY A 29 1.52 -3.96 -11.89
C GLY A 29 2.30 -2.76 -12.42
N GLU A 30 1.91 -2.17 -13.55
CA GLU A 30 2.50 -0.93 -14.06
C GLU A 30 2.16 0.26 -13.18
N THR A 31 0.91 0.38 -12.73
CA THR A 31 0.50 1.43 -11.78
C THR A 31 1.25 1.29 -10.47
N MET A 32 1.36 0.08 -9.92
CA MET A 32 2.16 -0.22 -8.71
C MET A 32 3.62 0.15 -8.91
N ARG A 33 4.21 -0.10 -10.09
CA ARG A 33 5.61 0.26 -10.37
C ARG A 33 5.81 1.77 -10.48
N LYS A 34 4.84 2.50 -11.06
CA LYS A 34 4.85 3.97 -11.09
C LYS A 34 4.67 4.58 -9.70
N SER A 35 3.79 4.01 -8.88
CA SER A 35 3.55 4.42 -7.49
C SER A 35 4.53 3.79 -6.49
N ALA A 36 5.43 2.89 -6.90
CA ALA A 36 6.35 2.18 -6.01
C ALA A 36 7.34 3.12 -5.33
N ALA A 37 7.78 4.18 -6.03
CA ALA A 37 8.65 5.19 -5.44
C ALA A 37 7.95 5.90 -4.27
N GLU A 38 6.71 6.33 -4.47
CA GLU A 38 5.87 6.97 -3.45
C GLU A 38 5.57 6.00 -2.30
N LEU A 39 5.22 4.75 -2.61
CA LEU A 39 4.96 3.70 -1.62
C LEU A 39 6.23 3.30 -0.83
N SER A 40 7.40 3.36 -1.45
CA SER A 40 8.69 3.07 -0.79
C SER A 40 9.09 4.15 0.21
N MET A 41 8.82 5.42 -0.10
CA MET A 41 9.04 6.52 0.86
C MET A 41 8.15 6.36 2.09
N LEU A 42 6.87 6.03 1.87
CA LEU A 42 5.95 5.70 2.95
C LEU A 42 6.42 4.49 3.78
N GLY A 43 6.88 3.43 3.10
CA GLY A 43 7.41 2.23 3.75
C GLY A 43 8.62 2.55 4.63
N MET A 44 9.53 3.40 4.17
CA MET A 44 10.66 3.86 4.97
C MET A 44 10.19 4.66 6.19
N PHE A 45 9.21 5.55 6.04
CA PHE A 45 8.62 6.28 7.16
C PHE A 45 7.99 5.34 8.20
N LEU A 46 7.26 4.31 7.75
CA LEU A 46 6.67 3.28 8.59
C LEU A 46 7.75 2.50 9.36
N LEU A 47 8.83 2.10 8.70
CA LEU A 47 9.95 1.39 9.34
C LEU A 47 10.65 2.25 10.39
N THR A 48 10.87 3.53 10.12
CA THR A 48 11.42 4.48 11.11
C THR A 48 10.48 4.62 12.30
N GLY A 49 9.16 4.74 12.05
CA GLY A 49 8.15 4.77 13.11
C GLY A 49 8.18 3.52 13.98
N ILE A 50 8.23 2.33 13.36
CA ILE A 50 8.34 1.04 14.06
C ILE A 50 9.58 1.02 14.95
N MET A 51 10.75 1.42 14.44
CA MET A 51 11.99 1.43 15.22
C MET A 51 11.93 2.43 16.39
N LEU A 52 11.32 3.59 16.17
CA LEU A 52 11.16 4.64 17.20
C LEU A 52 10.21 4.20 18.32
N PHE A 53 9.00 3.74 17.98
CA PHE A 53 8.03 3.27 18.96
C PHE A 53 8.48 1.99 19.67
N SER A 54 9.19 1.10 18.97
CA SER A 54 9.78 -0.12 19.53
C SER A 54 10.82 0.20 20.60
N THR A 55 11.68 1.19 20.34
CA THR A 55 12.69 1.63 21.32
C THR A 55 12.02 2.32 22.52
N ALA A 56 11.02 3.17 22.27
CA ALA A 56 10.28 3.86 23.32
C ALA A 56 9.56 2.86 24.25
N ILE A 57 8.82 1.90 23.70
CA ILE A 57 8.10 0.91 24.51
C ILE A 57 9.05 -0.01 25.28
N TYR A 58 10.17 -0.40 24.66
CA TYR A 58 11.21 -1.16 25.34
C TYR A 58 11.77 -0.38 26.55
N PHE A 59 11.99 0.93 26.42
CA PHE A 59 12.49 1.74 27.53
C PHE A 59 11.50 1.84 28.69
N PHE A 60 10.20 1.96 28.42
CA PHE A 60 9.17 2.01 29.46
C PHE A 60 8.89 0.64 30.10
N GLU A 61 9.07 -0.45 29.35
CA GLU A 61 8.72 -1.80 29.80
C GLU A 61 9.93 -2.64 30.27
N ARG A 62 11.17 -2.16 30.13
CA ARG A 62 12.38 -2.92 30.52
C ARG A 62 12.52 -3.15 32.03
N ASP A 63 11.99 -2.22 32.83
CA ASP A 63 12.16 -2.21 34.29
C ASP A 63 10.98 -2.93 35.01
N GLU A 64 10.01 -3.45 34.25
CA GLU A 64 8.81 -4.12 34.75
C GLU A 64 8.93 -5.65 34.66
N GLN A 65 8.79 -6.36 35.79
CA GLN A 65 8.97 -7.82 35.86
C GLN A 65 7.89 -8.61 35.09
N ASN A 66 6.69 -8.05 34.92
CA ASN A 66 5.59 -8.69 34.19
C ASN A 66 5.60 -8.41 32.68
N SER A 67 6.59 -7.66 32.19
CA SER A 67 6.72 -7.33 30.78
C SER A 67 7.20 -8.52 29.96
N LYS A 68 6.54 -8.75 28.81
CA LYS A 68 6.97 -9.72 27.80
C LYS A 68 7.93 -9.14 26.76
N PHE A 69 8.36 -7.88 26.93
CA PHE A 69 9.29 -7.20 26.02
C PHE A 69 10.74 -7.59 26.33
N TYR A 70 11.12 -8.84 26.01
CA TYR A 70 12.44 -9.39 26.31
C TYR A 70 13.58 -8.79 25.49
N SER A 71 13.30 -8.23 24.31
CA SER A 71 14.32 -7.72 23.39
C SER A 71 13.75 -6.72 22.37
N ILE A 72 14.63 -5.90 21.79
CA ILE A 72 14.25 -4.92 20.75
C ILE A 72 13.54 -5.59 19.55
N PRO A 73 13.97 -6.76 19.04
CA PRO A 73 13.23 -7.46 17.97
C PRO A 73 11.80 -7.86 18.36
N ALA A 74 11.56 -8.22 19.63
CA ALA A 74 10.22 -8.53 20.11
C ALA A 74 9.33 -7.27 20.16
N ALA A 75 9.90 -6.13 20.58
CA ALA A 75 9.22 -4.83 20.53
C ALA A 75 8.94 -4.37 19.08
N CYS A 76 9.84 -4.69 18.14
CA CYS A 76 9.62 -4.44 16.71
C CYS A 76 8.46 -5.26 16.17
N TRP A 77 8.39 -6.55 16.51
CA TRP A 77 7.24 -7.41 16.15
C TRP A 77 5.92 -6.81 16.66
N TRP A 78 5.89 -6.43 17.93
CA TRP A 78 4.72 -5.78 18.52
C TRP A 78 4.35 -4.45 17.83
N CYS A 79 5.34 -3.61 17.50
CA CYS A 79 5.10 -2.36 16.78
C CYS A 79 4.55 -2.61 15.37
N ILE A 80 5.07 -3.61 14.65
CA ILE A 80 4.58 -3.98 13.33
C ILE A 80 3.11 -4.35 13.40
N ILE A 81 2.71 -5.28 14.28
CA ILE A 81 1.32 -5.73 14.38
C ILE A 81 0.38 -4.64 14.89
N THR A 82 0.88 -3.71 15.71
CA THR A 82 0.09 -2.61 16.27
C THR A 82 -0.12 -1.51 15.24
N MET A 83 0.95 -1.06 14.56
CA MET A 83 0.85 -0.04 13.51
C MET A 83 0.10 -0.53 12.27
N THR A 84 0.15 -1.83 11.99
CA THR A 84 -0.66 -2.46 10.94
C THR A 84 -2.10 -2.77 11.36
N THR A 85 -2.49 -2.41 12.59
CA THR A 85 -3.83 -2.64 13.16
C THR A 85 -4.25 -4.11 13.28
N VAL A 86 -3.30 -5.05 13.18
CA VAL A 86 -3.57 -6.49 13.37
C VAL A 86 -3.84 -6.81 14.83
N GLY A 87 -2.97 -6.34 15.73
CA GLY A 87 -3.19 -6.41 17.18
C GLY A 87 -3.48 -7.82 17.72
N TYR A 88 -2.57 -8.79 17.52
CA TYR A 88 -2.76 -10.16 18.03
C TYR A 88 -2.96 -10.24 19.55
N GLY A 89 -2.42 -9.28 20.30
CA GLY A 89 -2.49 -9.26 21.76
C GLY A 89 -1.55 -10.26 22.45
N ASP A 90 -0.57 -10.81 21.73
CA ASP A 90 0.48 -11.68 22.25
C ASP A 90 1.46 -10.93 23.16
N LEU A 91 1.80 -9.70 22.77
CA LEU A 91 2.54 -8.72 23.56
C LEU A 91 1.66 -7.48 23.80
N VAL A 92 1.63 -6.98 25.02
CA VAL A 92 0.88 -5.77 25.40
C VAL A 92 1.66 -5.05 26.50
N PRO A 93 1.84 -3.71 26.41
CA PRO A 93 2.46 -2.96 27.49
C PRO A 93 1.64 -3.01 28.78
N VAL A 94 2.32 -3.25 29.89
CA VAL A 94 1.71 -3.33 31.22
C VAL A 94 1.75 -1.95 31.89
N THR A 95 2.84 -1.22 31.70
CA THR A 95 3.12 0.08 32.31
C THR A 95 2.20 1.18 31.78
N ALA A 96 1.93 2.19 32.62
CA ALA A 96 1.14 3.34 32.20
C ALA A 96 1.80 4.11 31.04
N GLY A 97 3.13 4.27 31.09
CA GLY A 97 3.91 4.91 30.01
C GLY A 97 3.86 4.12 28.70
N GLY A 98 4.04 2.79 28.76
CA GLY A 98 3.94 1.91 27.60
C GLY A 98 2.56 1.95 26.94
N LYS A 99 1.48 2.07 27.72
CA LYS A 99 0.11 2.22 27.21
C LYS A 99 -0.10 3.53 26.47
N VAL A 100 0.47 4.65 26.94
CA VAL A 100 0.42 5.93 26.23
C VAL A 100 1.17 5.83 24.91
N VAL A 101 2.38 5.26 24.91
CA VAL A 101 3.17 5.01 23.69
C VAL A 101 2.39 4.13 22.72
N ALA A 102 1.70 3.10 23.21
CA ALA A 102 0.90 2.22 22.37
C ALA A 102 -0.33 2.88 21.76
N ALA A 103 -1.00 3.76 22.50
CA ALA A 103 -2.10 4.55 21.96
C ALA A 103 -1.59 5.47 20.82
N LEU A 104 -0.47 6.17 21.05
CA LEU A 104 0.15 7.02 20.03
C LEU A 104 0.60 6.23 18.80
N ALA A 105 1.25 5.09 18.99
CA ALA A 105 1.68 4.21 17.91
C ALA A 105 0.50 3.70 17.07
N SER A 106 -0.61 3.36 17.72
CA SER A 106 -1.84 2.90 17.04
C SER A 106 -2.46 4.01 16.17
N VAL A 107 -2.58 5.23 16.72
CA VAL A 107 -3.12 6.38 15.97
C VAL A 107 -2.21 6.76 14.80
N CYS A 108 -0.88 6.82 15.03
CA CYS A 108 0.08 7.05 13.96
C CYS A 108 0.00 5.97 12.87
N GLY A 109 -0.13 4.70 13.24
CA GLY A 109 -0.26 3.58 12.30
C GLY A 109 -1.44 3.77 11.35
N ILE A 110 -2.63 4.10 11.88
CA ILE A 110 -3.84 4.34 11.09
C ILE A 110 -3.65 5.49 10.09
N ILE A 111 -3.06 6.61 10.53
CA ILE A 111 -2.79 7.77 9.66
C ILE A 111 -1.87 7.37 8.51
N VAL A 112 -0.81 6.61 8.80
CA VAL A 112 0.16 6.18 7.79
C VAL A 112 -0.45 5.16 6.82
N LEU A 113 -1.34 4.27 7.27
CA LEU A 113 -2.06 3.32 6.43
C LEU A 113 -3.14 3.97 5.54
N ALA A 114 -3.67 5.14 5.91
CA ALA A 114 -4.62 5.87 5.08
C ALA A 114 -3.95 6.54 3.86
N PHE A 115 -2.68 6.92 3.98
CA PHE A 115 -1.90 7.56 2.93
C PHE A 115 -1.78 6.74 1.62
N PRO A 116 -1.36 5.45 1.63
CA PRO A 116 -1.19 4.68 0.40
C PRO A 116 -2.52 4.42 -0.32
N ILE A 117 -3.60 4.26 0.45
CA ILE A 117 -4.95 4.11 -0.11
C ILE A 117 -5.32 5.38 -0.87
N SER A 118 -5.10 6.55 -0.26
CA SER A 118 -5.37 7.86 -0.89
C SER A 118 -4.53 8.06 -2.15
N MET A 119 -3.23 7.77 -2.09
CA MET A 119 -2.34 7.88 -3.25
C MET A 119 -2.77 6.99 -4.41
N ILE A 120 -3.18 5.75 -4.11
CA ILE A 120 -3.66 4.83 -5.15
C ILE A 120 -4.93 5.39 -5.81
N ILE A 121 -5.88 5.90 -5.02
CA ILE A 121 -7.12 6.51 -5.52
C ILE A 121 -6.81 7.70 -6.44
N ASP A 122 -5.90 8.59 -6.02
CA ASP A 122 -5.53 9.78 -6.80
C ASP A 122 -4.92 9.39 -8.16
N LYS A 123 -4.03 8.39 -8.18
CA LYS A 123 -3.44 7.89 -9.45
C LYS A 123 -4.47 7.20 -10.34
N PHE A 124 -5.44 6.49 -9.77
CA PHE A 124 -6.54 5.91 -10.54
C PHE A 124 -7.49 6.97 -11.11
N ALA A 125 -7.78 8.01 -10.33
CA ALA A 125 -8.59 9.15 -10.77
C ALA A 125 -7.90 9.93 -11.89
N GLU A 126 -6.59 10.21 -11.74
CA GLU A 126 -5.77 10.83 -12.77
C GLU A 126 -5.77 10.02 -14.07
N SER A 127 -5.54 8.70 -13.99
CA SER A 127 -5.58 7.82 -15.15
C SER A 127 -6.92 7.90 -15.88
N THR A 128 -8.04 7.85 -15.15
CA THR A 128 -9.39 7.91 -15.74
C THR A 128 -9.72 9.28 -16.34
N ALA A 129 -9.24 10.38 -15.73
CA ALA A 129 -9.39 11.74 -16.24
C ALA A 129 -8.60 11.98 -17.53
N ILE A 130 -7.45 11.31 -17.69
CA ILE A 130 -6.68 11.36 -18.94
C ILE A 130 -7.47 10.71 -20.08
N TRP A 131 -8.04 9.51 -19.86
CA TRP A 131 -8.87 8.84 -20.88
C TRP A 131 -10.09 9.66 -21.31
N SER A 132 -10.77 10.35 -20.38
CA SER A 132 -11.93 11.19 -20.71
C SER A 132 -11.53 12.43 -21.51
N THR A 133 -10.38 13.03 -21.19
CA THR A 133 -9.84 14.19 -21.92
C THR A 133 -9.41 13.81 -23.34
N GLU A 134 -8.65 12.72 -23.49
CA GLU A 134 -8.22 12.22 -24.81
C GLU A 134 -9.42 11.82 -25.68
N THR A 135 -10.44 11.19 -25.10
CA THR A 135 -11.65 10.81 -25.84
C THR A 135 -12.43 12.05 -26.31
N ASN A 136 -12.53 13.08 -25.47
CA ASN A 136 -13.22 14.33 -25.82
C ASN A 136 -12.48 15.13 -26.90
N ASP A 137 -11.14 15.17 -26.84
CA ASP A 137 -10.32 15.81 -27.87
C ASP A 137 -10.40 15.05 -29.21
N GLN A 138 -10.41 13.71 -29.20
CA GLN A 138 -10.60 12.92 -30.40
C GLN A 138 -11.98 13.14 -31.04
N LEU A 139 -13.05 13.17 -30.23
CA LEU A 139 -14.40 13.45 -30.71
C LEU A 139 -14.50 14.83 -31.35
N SER A 140 -13.97 15.88 -30.69
CA SER A 140 -14.00 17.25 -31.23
C SER A 140 -13.20 17.40 -32.53
N THR A 141 -12.08 16.66 -32.66
CA THR A 141 -11.23 16.69 -33.86
C THR A 141 -11.91 15.94 -35.01
N ASP A 142 -12.56 14.79 -34.74
CA ASP A 142 -13.30 14.03 -35.75
C ASP A 142 -14.55 14.80 -36.22
N GLU A 143 -15.26 15.50 -35.34
CA GLU A 143 -16.38 16.37 -35.71
C GLU A 143 -15.96 17.56 -36.58
N ARG A 144 -14.83 18.21 -36.26
CA ARG A 144 -14.25 19.27 -37.09
C ARG A 144 -13.87 18.75 -38.48
N GLN A 145 -13.31 17.54 -38.57
CA GLN A 145 -12.98 16.91 -39.85
C GLN A 145 -14.22 16.52 -40.65
N ARG A 146 -15.25 15.96 -40.01
CA ARG A 146 -16.54 15.64 -40.65
C ARG A 146 -17.23 16.90 -41.18
N SER A 147 -17.23 17.99 -40.42
CA SER A 147 -17.82 19.27 -40.83
C SER A 147 -17.09 19.87 -42.04
N ARG A 148 -15.75 19.84 -42.06
CA ARG A 148 -14.94 20.25 -43.22
C ARG A 148 -15.20 19.36 -44.45
N ARG A 149 -15.36 18.05 -44.28
CA ARG A 149 -15.71 17.12 -45.36
C ARG A 149 -17.10 17.38 -45.95
N LYS A 150 -18.09 17.67 -45.10
CA LYS A 150 -19.44 18.05 -45.55
C LYS A 150 -19.43 19.37 -46.32
N ALA A 151 -18.76 20.40 -45.80
CA ALA A 151 -18.63 21.69 -46.47
C ALA A 151 -17.99 21.56 -47.87
N ARG A 152 -16.95 20.72 -48.00
CA ARG A 152 -16.35 20.42 -49.31
C ARG A 152 -17.28 19.69 -50.29
N ARG A 153 -18.24 18.88 -49.81
CA ARG A 153 -19.19 18.17 -50.67
C ARG A 153 -20.36 19.01 -51.18
N HIS A 154 -20.66 20.14 -50.52
CA HIS A 154 -21.73 21.06 -50.96
C HIS A 154 -21.25 22.14 -51.95
N LEU A 155 -19.93 22.20 -52.21
CA LEU A 155 -19.29 23.19 -53.10
C LEU A 155 -19.02 22.63 -54.52
N PHE A 156 -19.45 21.41 -54.81
CA PHE A 156 -19.43 20.74 -56.11
C PHE A 156 -20.84 20.22 -56.41
#